data_AF-A0A915A0N7-F1
#
_entry.id   AF-A0A915A0N7-F1
#
_cell.length_a   1.000
_cell.length_b   1.000
_cell.length_c   1.000
_cell.angle_alpha   90.00
_cell.angle_beta   90.00
_cell.angle_gamma   90.00
#
_symmetry.space_group_name_H-M   'P 1'
#
loop_
_entity.id
_entity.type
_entity.pdbx_description
1 polymer ?
#
loop_
_entity_poly.entity_id
_entity_poly.type
_entity_poly.pdbx_seq_one_letter_code
_entity_poly.pdbx_strand_id
1 'polypeptide(L)'
;MLTNESSEPCKSSGGSQVTTVVVSPAHGPENQVEIQYSDVKVVGTGSFGVVYKAKLSSTGECIAIKKVLQNKRYKNRELQVMRMLTHKNVILLKFFFFSSGEKKDQLYLNLILEYVFFNLVFIQVYLVYKRPSIFNG
;
A
#
# COMPACT_ATOMS: atom_id res chain seq x y z
N MET A 1 21.21 4.92 -23.02
CA MET A 1 21.27 5.14 -21.57
C MET A 1 20.05 5.94 -21.20
N LEU A 2 18.99 5.29 -20.72
CA LEU A 2 17.78 5.99 -20.26
C LEU A 2 18.01 6.35 -18.79
N THR A 3 18.05 7.65 -18.52
CA THR A 3 18.13 8.18 -17.15
C THR A 3 16.89 7.72 -16.39
N ASN A 4 17.10 7.04 -15.26
CA ASN A 4 16.04 6.70 -14.31
C ASN A 4 15.42 7.99 -13.76
N GLU A 5 14.38 8.51 -14.41
CA GLU A 5 13.45 9.49 -13.84
C GLU A 5 12.42 8.82 -12.93
N SER A 6 12.86 7.90 -12.08
CA SER A 6 11.96 7.17 -11.18
C SER A 6 11.79 7.93 -9.86
N SER A 7 10.60 8.52 -9.73
CA SER A 7 9.97 9.17 -8.56
C SER A 7 10.22 10.69 -8.43
N GLU A 8 9.22 11.48 -8.84
CA GLU A 8 9.16 12.87 -8.39
C GLU A 8 9.07 12.91 -6.85
N PRO A 9 9.88 13.75 -6.18
CA PRO A 9 9.85 13.85 -4.73
C PRO A 9 8.48 14.32 -4.25
N CYS A 10 7.96 13.66 -3.21
CA CYS A 10 6.67 14.01 -2.64
C CYS A 10 6.71 15.45 -2.11
N LYS A 11 5.92 16.35 -2.74
CA LYS A 11 5.77 17.75 -2.29
C LYS A 11 5.32 17.76 -0.82
N SER A 12 6.16 18.31 0.06
CA SER A 12 5.88 18.41 1.49
C SER A 12 5.02 19.64 1.78
N SER A 13 3.92 19.44 2.50
CA SER A 13 3.25 20.53 3.20
C SER A 13 3.93 20.70 4.56
N GLY A 14 4.55 21.85 4.81
CA GLY A 14 5.25 22.11 6.08
C GLY A 14 4.35 21.85 7.30
N GLY A 15 4.82 21.06 8.26
CA GLY A 15 4.15 20.80 9.55
C GLY A 15 3.45 19.44 9.70
N SER A 16 3.64 18.47 8.81
CA SER A 16 2.91 17.20 8.88
C SER A 16 3.37 16.28 10.03
N GLN A 17 2.40 15.73 10.77
CA GLN A 17 2.61 14.72 11.82
C GLN A 17 3.32 13.48 11.25
N VAL A 18 4.43 13.08 11.89
CA VAL A 18 5.18 11.86 11.56
C VAL A 18 4.53 10.68 12.28
N THR A 19 4.30 9.59 11.55
CA THR A 19 3.80 8.33 12.07
C THR A 19 4.89 7.27 11.98
N THR A 20 5.20 6.63 13.11
CA THR A 20 6.16 5.52 13.20
C THR A 20 5.40 4.20 13.33
N VAL A 21 5.76 3.21 12.51
CA VAL A 21 5.15 1.88 12.54
C VAL A 21 6.19 0.78 12.35
N VAL A 22 5.94 -0.36 12.99
CA VAL A 22 6.67 -1.61 12.73
C VAL A 22 5.96 -2.36 11.60
N VAL A 23 6.71 -2.72 10.56
CA VAL A 23 6.18 -3.32 9.34
C VAL A 23 6.92 -4.60 8.97
N SER A 24 6.21 -5.49 8.28
CA SER A 24 6.78 -6.68 7.66
C SER A 24 7.10 -6.41 6.19
N PRO A 25 8.31 -6.73 5.72
CA PRO A 25 8.64 -6.73 4.29
C PRO A 25 7.71 -7.66 3.51
N ALA A 26 7.29 -7.24 2.32
CA ALA A 26 6.48 -8.08 1.43
C ALA A 26 7.27 -9.26 0.86
N HIS A 27 8.55 -8.99 0.57
CA HIS A 27 9.52 -9.91 -0.01
C HIS A 27 10.81 -9.88 0.82
N GLY A 28 11.53 -11.00 0.85
CA GLY A 28 12.78 -11.13 1.62
C GLY A 28 12.58 -11.69 3.04
N PRO A 29 13.56 -11.51 3.93
CA PRO A 29 13.53 -12.08 5.28
C PRO A 29 12.37 -11.48 6.11
N GLU A 30 11.69 -12.32 6.89
CA GLU A 30 10.49 -11.93 7.67
C GLU A 30 10.78 -11.07 8.90
N ASN A 31 11.97 -10.47 8.98
CA ASN A 31 12.35 -9.58 10.06
C ASN A 31 11.57 -8.27 9.95
N GLN A 32 10.81 -7.94 10.99
CA GLN A 32 10.08 -6.69 11.05
C GLN A 32 11.05 -5.51 11.15
N VAL A 33 10.69 -4.40 10.51
CA VAL A 33 11.49 -3.17 10.48
C VAL A 33 10.63 -1.98 10.90
N GLU A 34 11.25 -0.98 11.50
CA GLU A 34 10.58 0.29 11.80
C GLU A 34 10.68 1.23 10.60
N ILE A 35 9.55 1.84 10.23
CA ILE A 35 9.52 2.90 9.22
C ILE A 35 8.76 4.11 9.76
N GLN A 36 9.06 5.27 9.17
CA GLN A 36 8.40 6.53 9.47
C GLN A 36 7.82 7.13 8.19
N TYR A 37 6.60 7.65 8.26
CA TYR A 37 5.96 8.36 7.16
C TYR A 37 5.19 9.59 7.64
N SER A 38 5.04 10.57 6.75
CA SER A 38 4.35 11.84 6.99
C SER A 38 3.46 12.21 5.79
N ASP A 39 2.89 13.41 5.81
CA ASP A 39 2.07 13.99 4.72
C ASP A 39 0.90 13.09 4.31
N VAL A 40 0.25 12.45 5.30
CA VAL A 40 -0.83 11.49 5.06
C VAL A 40 -2.07 12.21 4.52
N LYS A 41 -2.50 11.84 3.33
CA LYS A 41 -3.69 12.39 2.65
C LYS A 41 -4.55 11.27 2.08
N VAL A 42 -5.86 11.33 2.29
CA VAL A 42 -6.81 10.42 1.63
C VAL A 42 -6.82 10.69 0.13
N VAL A 43 -6.60 9.65 -0.69
CA VAL A 43 -6.63 9.74 -2.16
C VAL A 43 -7.71 8.86 -2.79
N GLY A 44 -8.32 7.95 -2.02
CA GLY A 44 -9.44 7.16 -2.50
C GLY A 44 -10.20 6.47 -1.37
N THR A 45 -11.50 6.34 -1.55
CA THR A 45 -12.40 5.59 -0.67
C THR A 45 -13.18 4.58 -1.50
N GLY A 46 -13.17 3.32 -1.09
CA GLY A 46 -13.92 2.26 -1.76
C GLY A 46 -14.62 1.35 -0.76
N SER A 47 -15.39 0.39 -1.28
CA SER A 47 -16.12 -0.59 -0.46
C SER A 47 -15.23 -1.42 0.48
N PHE A 48 -13.94 -1.57 0.13
CA PHE A 48 -12.99 -2.40 0.87
C PHE A 48 -12.11 -1.60 1.84
N GLY A 49 -12.23 -0.28 1.89
CA GLY A 49 -11.44 0.56 2.81
C GLY A 49 -10.98 1.87 2.19
N VAL A 50 -9.91 2.43 2.77
CA VAL A 50 -9.40 3.76 2.44
C VAL A 50 -7.97 3.66 1.92
N VAL A 51 -7.66 4.42 0.88
CA VAL A 51 -6.31 4.57 0.33
C VAL A 51 -5.78 5.94 0.71
N TYR A 52 -4.63 5.94 1.35
CA TYR A 52 -3.88 7.13 1.70
C TYR A 52 -2.65 7.26 0.81
N LYS A 53 -2.29 8.48 0.45
CA LYS A 53 -0.96 8.84 0.00
C LYS A 53 -0.18 9.31 1.22
N ALA A 54 1.07 8.90 1.35
CA ALA A 54 1.98 9.39 2.38
C ALA A 54 3.39 9.54 1.79
N LYS A 55 4.29 10.17 2.56
CA LYS A 55 5.70 10.32 2.21
C LYS A 55 6.55 9.50 3.17
N LEU A 56 7.45 8.67 2.65
CA LEU A 56 8.38 7.91 3.48
C LEU A 56 9.51 8.83 3.97
N SER A 57 9.78 8.86 5.28
CA SER A 57 10.79 9.77 5.85
C SER A 57 12.22 9.41 5.46
N SER A 58 12.51 8.11 5.27
CA SER A 58 13.87 7.64 4.97
C SER A 58 14.32 7.95 3.54
N THR A 59 13.41 7.89 2.56
CA THR A 59 13.73 8.09 1.14
C THR A 59 13.11 9.36 0.54
N GLY A 60 12.09 9.94 1.17
CA GLY A 60 11.32 11.04 0.62
C GLY A 60 10.33 10.65 -0.49
N GLU A 61 10.25 9.36 -0.84
CA GLU A 61 9.35 8.82 -1.86
C GLU A 61 7.88 8.91 -1.41
N CYS A 62 6.96 9.08 -2.37
CA CYS A 62 5.54 8.89 -2.10
C CYS A 62 5.19 7.39 -2.03
N ILE A 63 4.35 7.01 -1.08
CA ILE A 63 3.79 5.68 -0.93
C ILE A 63 2.26 5.73 -0.91
N ALA A 64 1.62 4.64 -1.31
CA ALA A 64 0.19 4.42 -1.15
C ALA A 64 -0.05 3.43 -0.01
N ILE A 65 -0.92 3.77 0.94
CA ILE A 65 -1.29 2.91 2.06
C ILE A 65 -2.76 2.53 1.89
N LYS A 66 -3.03 1.27 1.54
CA LYS A 66 -4.41 0.74 1.48
C LYS A 66 -4.76 0.11 2.82
N LYS A 67 -5.66 0.75 3.57
CA LYS A 67 -6.14 0.29 4.88
C LYS A 67 -7.46 -0.46 4.71
N VAL A 68 -7.45 -1.74 5.05
CA VAL A 68 -8.58 -2.67 4.85
C VAL A 68 -9.00 -3.28 6.19
N LEU A 69 -10.28 -3.15 6.54
CA LEU A 69 -10.84 -3.82 7.71
C LEU A 69 -10.78 -5.35 7.51
N GLN A 70 -10.16 -6.06 8.43
CA GLN A 70 -10.08 -7.50 8.38
C GLN A 70 -11.36 -8.13 8.91
N ASN A 71 -11.90 -9.06 8.12
CA ASN A 71 -12.96 -9.92 8.61
C ASN A 71 -12.33 -11.08 9.39
N LYS A 72 -12.62 -11.19 10.68
CA LYS A 72 -12.07 -12.25 11.55
C LYS A 72 -12.33 -13.67 11.01
N ARG A 73 -13.37 -13.86 10.19
CA ARG A 73 -13.73 -15.17 9.61
C ARG A 73 -13.00 -15.49 8.31
N TYR A 74 -12.35 -14.50 7.65
CA TYR A 74 -11.74 -14.69 6.34
C TYR A 74 -10.37 -14.02 6.26
N LYS A 75 -9.34 -14.82 5.97
CA LYS A 75 -8.02 -14.29 5.64
C LYS A 75 -8.10 -13.48 4.34
N ASN A 76 -7.53 -12.29 4.35
CA ASN A 76 -7.50 -11.42 3.20
C ASN A 76 -6.61 -12.01 2.09
N ARG A 77 -7.21 -12.39 0.95
CA ARG A 77 -6.49 -12.93 -0.22
C ARG A 77 -5.61 -11.90 -0.92
N GLU A 78 -5.85 -10.59 -0.72
CA GLU A 78 -5.07 -9.54 -1.36
C GLU A 78 -3.60 -9.60 -0.94
N LEU A 79 -3.31 -9.79 0.35
CA LEU A 79 -1.92 -9.91 0.83
C LEU A 79 -1.18 -11.08 0.18
N GLN A 80 -1.83 -12.25 0.10
CA GLN A 80 -1.23 -13.44 -0.51
C GLN A 80 -0.94 -13.22 -1.99
N VAL A 81 -1.88 -12.65 -2.73
CA VAL A 81 -1.70 -12.34 -4.15
C VAL A 81 -0.58 -11.31 -4.35
N MET A 82 -0.57 -10.24 -3.57
CA MET A 82 0.43 -9.18 -3.70
C MET A 82 1.86 -9.67 -3.39
N ARG A 83 2.04 -10.59 -2.44
CA ARG A 83 3.35 -11.21 -2.17
C ARG A 83 3.86 -12.08 -3.33
N MET A 84 2.98 -12.57 -4.21
CA MET A 84 3.35 -13.39 -5.37
C MET A 84 3.64 -12.56 -6.63
N LEU A 85 3.29 -11.27 -6.64
CA LEU A 85 3.41 -10.43 -7.82
C LEU A 85 4.68 -9.58 -7.76
N THR A 86 5.60 -9.82 -8.69
CA THR A 86 6.79 -8.99 -8.89
C THR A 86 6.99 -8.80 -10.38
N HIS A 87 6.46 -7.70 -10.91
CA HIS A 87 6.55 -7.38 -12.34
C HIS A 87 6.54 -5.87 -12.55
N LYS A 88 7.28 -5.38 -13.55
CA LYS A 88 7.45 -3.94 -13.85
C LYS A 88 6.15 -3.17 -14.11
N ASN A 89 5.08 -3.87 -14.52
CA ASN A 89 3.76 -3.27 -14.79
C ASN A 89 2.74 -3.55 -13.66
N VAL A 90 3.20 -4.03 -12.51
CA VAL A 90 2.37 -4.30 -11.33
C VAL A 90 2.86 -3.43 -10.19
N ILE A 91 1.93 -2.80 -9.49
CA ILE A 91 2.25 -1.99 -8.31
C ILE A 91 2.88 -2.90 -7.26
N LEU A 92 4.10 -2.58 -6.85
CA LEU A 92 4.85 -3.37 -5.89
C LEU A 92 4.30 -3.15 -4.47
N LEU A 93 4.06 -4.25 -3.76
CA LEU A 93 3.89 -4.24 -2.32
C LEU A 93 5.28 -4.13 -1.68
N LYS A 94 5.55 -3.02 -0.99
CA LYS A 94 6.82 -2.82 -0.27
C LYS A 94 6.77 -3.48 1.11
N PHE A 95 5.72 -3.17 1.88
CA PHE A 95 5.54 -3.65 3.25
C PHE A 95 4.06 -3.86 3.59
N PHE A 96 3.80 -4.50 4.72
CA PHE A 96 2.47 -4.54 5.31
C PHE A 96 2.54 -4.52 6.84
N PHE A 97 1.48 -4.06 7.48
CA PHE A 97 1.35 -4.11 8.94
C PHE A 97 -0.11 -4.15 9.38
N PHE A 98 -0.35 -4.63 10.60
CA PHE A 98 -1.67 -4.62 11.22
C PHE A 98 -1.81 -3.46 12.20
N SER A 99 -3.00 -2.87 12.25
CA SER A 99 -3.30 -1.80 13.20
C SER A 99 -4.70 -1.99 13.80
N SER A 100 -4.85 -1.70 15.08
CA SER A 100 -6.16 -1.69 15.75
C SER A 100 -7.02 -0.52 15.26
N GLY A 101 -8.34 -0.73 15.20
CA GLY A 101 -9.32 0.31 14.94
C GLY A 101 -9.72 1.09 16.19
N GLU A 102 -10.61 2.07 16.00
CA GLU A 102 -11.23 2.81 17.10
C GLU A 102 -12.16 1.91 17.93
N LYS A 103 -12.91 1.02 17.26
CA LYS A 103 -13.77 0.07 17.96
C LYS A 103 -12.97 -1.13 18.41
N LYS A 104 -13.31 -1.62 19.62
CA LYS A 104 -12.83 -2.91 20.12
C LYS A 104 -13.06 -3.98 19.05
N ASP A 105 -12.10 -4.89 18.90
CA ASP A 105 -12.13 -5.99 17.94
C ASP A 105 -11.98 -5.64 16.45
N GLN A 106 -11.79 -4.36 16.10
CA GLN A 106 -11.43 -4.00 14.73
C GLN A 106 -9.93 -4.13 14.51
N LEU A 107 -9.58 -4.98 13.55
CA LEU A 107 -8.21 -5.15 13.05
C LEU A 107 -8.17 -4.67 11.61
N TYR A 108 -7.20 -3.83 11.29
CA TYR A 108 -6.95 -3.38 9.93
C TYR A 108 -5.65 -3.98 9.42
N LEU A 109 -5.64 -4.37 8.15
CA LEU A 109 -4.44 -4.65 7.39
C LEU A 109 -4.11 -3.41 6.58
N ASN A 110 -2.87 -2.95 6.67
CA ASN A 110 -2.35 -1.82 5.91
C ASN A 110 -1.33 -2.36 4.91
N LEU A 111 -1.60 -2.17 3.62
CA LEU A 111 -0.69 -2.54 2.53
C LEU A 111 0.06 -1.28 2.09
N ILE A 112 1.39 -1.27 2.24
CA ILE A 112 2.25 -0.18 1.79
C ILE A 112 2.77 -0.51 0.40
N LEU A 113 2.33 0.29 -0.55
CA LEU A 113 2.51 0.11 -1.98
C LEU A 113 3.31 1.28 -2.56
N GLU A 114 3.96 1.04 -3.69
CA GLU A 114 4.51 2.12 -4.51
C GLU A 114 3.39 3.06 -4.99
N TYR A 115 3.64 4.38 -4.93
CA TYR A 115 2.72 5.38 -5.44
C TYR A 115 3.04 5.73 -6.90
N VAL A 116 2.12 5.42 -7.82
CA VAL A 116 2.24 5.79 -9.24
C VAL A 116 1.30 6.97 -9.53
N PHE A 117 1.79 8.06 -10.14
CA PHE A 117 1.01 9.30 -10.32
C PHE A 117 -0.06 9.23 -11.44
N PHE A 118 -0.12 8.15 -12.23
CA PHE A 118 -0.99 8.07 -13.40
C PHE A 118 -2.39 7.48 -13.11
N ASN A 119 -3.43 8.30 -13.31
CA ASN A 119 -4.86 7.96 -13.17
C ASN A 119 -5.33 6.72 -13.98
N LEU A 120 -4.58 6.28 -14.99
CA LEU A 120 -4.96 5.13 -15.84
C LEU A 120 -4.36 3.79 -15.37
N VAL A 121 -3.29 3.78 -14.58
CA VAL A 121 -2.61 2.54 -14.15
C VAL A 121 -3.23 1.97 -12.87
N PHE A 122 -3.81 2.80 -12.02
CA PHE A 122 -4.61 2.35 -10.87
C PHE A 122 -5.78 1.47 -11.30
N ILE A 123 -6.35 1.74 -12.47
CA ILE A 123 -7.53 1.03 -12.97
C ILE A 123 -7.14 -0.34 -13.54
N GLN A 124 -6.00 -0.49 -14.23
CA GLN A 124 -5.70 -1.78 -14.87
C GLN A 124 -5.36 -2.89 -13.86
N VAL A 125 -4.61 -2.60 -12.80
CA VAL A 125 -4.31 -3.58 -11.74
C VAL A 125 -5.54 -3.82 -10.85
N TYR A 126 -6.32 -2.79 -10.53
CA TYR A 126 -7.56 -2.94 -9.75
C TYR A 126 -8.67 -3.68 -10.53
N LEU A 127 -8.77 -3.51 -11.85
CA LEU A 127 -9.72 -4.23 -12.70
C LEU A 127 -9.30 -5.70 -12.90
N VAL A 128 -8.01 -6.00 -13.03
CA VAL A 128 -7.51 -7.40 -12.96
C VAL A 128 -7.85 -8.01 -11.59
N TYR A 129 -7.75 -7.24 -10.51
CA TYR A 129 -8.11 -7.67 -9.15
C TYR A 129 -9.63 -7.88 -8.94
N LYS A 130 -10.49 -7.23 -9.74
CA LYS A 130 -11.96 -7.24 -9.55
C LYS A 130 -12.74 -8.12 -10.55
N ARG A 131 -12.09 -8.91 -11.41
CA ARG A 131 -12.74 -9.98 -12.19
C ARG A 131 -12.35 -11.36 -11.64
N PRO A 132 -13.19 -11.98 -10.80
CA PRO A 132 -13.02 -13.37 -10.37
C PRO A 132 -13.20 -14.42 -11.49
N SER A 133 -13.37 -14.01 -12.76
CA SER A 133 -13.88 -14.87 -13.84
C SER A 133 -12.91 -15.09 -15.02
N ILE A 134 -11.60 -14.87 -14.88
CA ILE A 134 -10.62 -15.15 -15.96
C ILE A 134 -9.55 -16.19 -15.58
N PHE A 135 -9.79 -17.00 -14.54
CA PHE A 135 -9.00 -18.22 -14.28
C PHE A 135 -9.91 -19.44 -14.17
N ASN A 136 -10.83 -19.58 -15.12
CA ASN A 136 -11.40 -20.86 -15.53
C ASN A 136 -11.58 -20.82 -17.04
N GLY A 137 -10.73 -21.59 -17.72
CA GLY A 137 -10.60 -21.74 -19.15
C GLY A 137 -9.37 -22.58 -19.41
#